data_AF-A0A561C3F4-F1
#
_entry.id   AF-A0A561C3F4-F1
#
_cell.length_a   1.000
_cell.length_b   1.000
_cell.length_c   1.000
_cell.angle_alpha   90.00
_cell.angle_beta   90.00
_cell.angle_gamma   90.00
#
_symmetry.space_group_name_H-M   'P 1'
#
loop_
_entity.id
_entity.type
_entity.pdbx_description
1 polymer ?
#
loop_
_entity_poly.entity_id
_entity_poly.type
_entity_poly.pdbx_seq_one_letter_code
_entity_poly.pdbx_strand_id
1 'polypeptide(L)' 'MTQKELAALSGLGQSTLARFETGGVAEFGSRKLLRLLEVLGHEMSYMPMKRSFTLDDALAERQRAFAQDSEARR' A
#
# COMPACT_ATOMS: atom_id res chain seq x y z
N MET A 1 20.89 -1.12 14.78
CA MET A 1 20.33 -2.44 14.50
C MET A 1 20.69 -2.83 13.08
N THR A 2 21.37 -3.96 12.91
CA THR A 2 21.71 -4.54 11.60
C THR A 2 20.55 -5.38 11.07
N GLN A 3 20.54 -5.69 9.78
CA GLN A 3 19.53 -6.56 9.17
C GLN A 3 19.55 -7.99 9.76
N LYS A 4 20.74 -8.50 10.12
CA LYS A 4 20.90 -9.79 10.78
C LYS A 4 20.26 -9.79 12.18
N GLU A 5 20.47 -8.73 12.96
CA GLU A 5 19.86 -8.56 14.28
C GLU A 5 18.34 -8.41 14.18
N LEU A 6 17.85 -7.59 13.24
CA LEU A 6 16.42 -7.41 13.02
C LEU A 6 15.73 -8.71 12.61
N ALA A 7 16.35 -9.49 11.71
CA ALA A 7 15.84 -10.80 11.31
C ALA A 7 15.73 -11.74 12.52
N ALA A 8 16.78 -11.82 13.35
CA ALA A 8 16.78 -12.65 14.56
C ALA A 8 15.68 -12.23 15.55
N LEU A 9 15.55 -10.93 15.85
CA LEU A 9 14.54 -10.40 16.77
C LEU A 9 13.11 -10.61 16.26
N SER A 10 12.94 -10.65 14.93
CA SER A 10 11.65 -10.84 14.26
C SER A 10 11.31 -12.32 14.01
N GLY A 11 12.20 -13.25 14.36
CA GLY A 11 12.02 -14.68 14.07
C GLY A 11 12.09 -15.03 12.58
N LEU A 12 12.87 -14.27 11.81
CA LEU A 12 13.06 -14.42 10.37
C LEU A 12 14.48 -14.88 10.05
N GLY A 13 14.63 -15.63 8.95
CA GLY A 13 15.94 -15.82 8.33
C GLY A 13 16.40 -14.53 7.66
N GLN A 14 17.70 -14.19 7.78
CA GLN A 14 18.24 -12.95 7.17
C GLN A 14 18.04 -12.91 5.65
N SER A 15 18.14 -14.05 4.95
CA SER A 15 17.84 -14.15 3.51
C SER A 15 16.36 -13.87 3.17
N THR A 16 15.44 -14.22 4.07
CA THR A 16 14.01 -13.91 3.91
C THR A 16 13.77 -12.41 4.05
N LEU A 17 14.39 -11.78 5.06
CA LEU A 17 14.31 -10.33 5.25
C LEU A 17 14.92 -9.56 4.07
N ALA A 18 16.09 -10.00 3.59
CA ALA A 18 16.73 -9.38 2.42
C ALA A 18 15.88 -9.48 1.14
N ARG A 19 15.24 -10.63 0.89
CA ARG A 19 14.30 -10.76 -0.23
C ARG A 19 13.06 -9.89 -0.03
N PHE A 20 12.54 -9.78 1.19
CA PHE A 20 11.36 -8.96 1.46
C PHE A 20 11.65 -7.48 1.14
N GLU A 21 12.78 -6.96 1.61
CA GLU A 21 13.21 -5.57 1.37
C GLU A 21 13.47 -5.26 -0.11
N THR A 22 13.86 -6.27 -0.89
CA THR A 22 14.13 -6.14 -2.33
C THR A 22 12.93 -6.49 -3.22
N GLY A 23 11.76 -6.78 -2.63
CA GLY A 23 10.55 -7.19 -3.37
C GLY A 23 10.65 -8.59 -3.99
N GLY A 24 11.68 -9.37 -3.66
CA GLY A 24 11.94 -10.70 -4.21
C GLY A 24 11.15 -11.82 -3.53
N VAL A 25 10.20 -11.54 -2.65
CA VAL A 25 9.37 -12.54 -1.96
C VAL A 25 8.00 -12.65 -2.64
N ALA A 26 7.62 -13.85 -3.07
CA ALA A 26 6.31 -14.11 -3.67
C ALA A 26 5.16 -14.01 -2.65
N GLU A 27 5.41 -14.41 -1.39
CA GLU A 27 4.43 -14.35 -0.31
C GLU A 27 5.09 -14.00 1.02
N PHE A 28 4.51 -13.03 1.74
CA PHE A 28 4.97 -12.62 3.06
C PHE A 28 3.79 -12.56 4.03
N GLY A 29 3.76 -13.50 4.98
CA GLY A 29 2.65 -13.62 5.93
C GLY A 29 2.51 -12.39 6.83
N SER A 30 1.27 -11.93 7.05
CA SER A 30 0.94 -10.74 7.85
C SER A 30 1.53 -10.78 9.27
N ARG A 31 1.58 -11.96 9.92
CA ARG A 31 2.21 -12.12 11.23
C ARG A 31 3.70 -11.73 11.22
N LYS A 32 4.43 -12.08 10.15
CA LYS A 32 5.85 -11.72 9.99
C LYS A 32 6.02 -10.22 9.83
N LEU A 33 5.13 -9.58 9.06
CA LEU A 33 5.11 -8.14 8.89
C LEU A 33 4.84 -7.43 10.21
N LEU A 34 3.78 -7.82 10.92
CA LEU A 34 3.43 -7.23 12.21
C LEU A 34 4.54 -7.39 13.24
N ARG A 35 5.20 -8.55 13.29
CA ARG A 35 6.33 -8.78 14.20
C ARG A 35 7.54 -7.90 13.84
N LEU A 36 7.84 -7.73 12.55
CA LEU A 36 8.91 -6.84 12.09
C LEU A 36 8.64 -5.39 12.50
N LEU A 37 7.40 -4.93 12.28
CA LEU A 37 6.96 -3.58 12.68
C LEU A 37 7.07 -3.39 14.19
N GLU A 38 6.62 -4.36 14.98
CA GLU A 38 6.72 -4.33 16.45
C GLU A 38 8.17 -4.17 16.93
N VAL A 39 9.12 -4.95 16.37
CA VAL A 39 10.55 -4.85 16.71
C VAL A 39 11.12 -3.48 16.32
N LEU A 40 10.61 -2.88 15.25
CA LEU A 40 10.99 -1.54 14.81
C LEU A 40 10.24 -0.42 15.54
N GLY A 41 9.28 -0.73 16.42
CA GLY A 41 8.46 0.26 17.12
C GLY A 41 7.46 0.98 16.22
N HIS A 42 6.96 0.29 15.18
CA HIS A 42 5.99 0.81 14.23
C HIS A 42 4.66 0.05 14.31
N GLU A 43 3.59 0.70 13.86
CA GLU A 43 2.27 0.10 13.69
C GLU A 43 1.85 0.09 12.22
N MET A 44 0.84 -0.72 11.90
CA MET A 44 0.25 -0.78 10.57
C MET A 44 -1.04 0.04 10.56
N SER A 45 -1.08 1.07 9.71
CA SER A 45 -2.30 1.84 9.44
C SER A 45 -2.84 1.48 8.06
N TYR A 46 -4.16 1.34 7.96
CA TYR A 46 -4.86 1.06 6.71
C TYR A 46 -5.45 2.34 6.18
N MET A 47 -5.21 2.61 4.90
CA MET A 47 -5.89 3.69 4.18
C MET A 47 -6.85 3.08 3.16
N PRO A 48 -8.01 3.72 2.90
CA PRO A 48 -8.86 3.33 1.79
C PRO A 48 -8.03 3.25 0.51
N MET A 49 -8.17 2.15 -0.22
CA MET A 49 -7.53 2.00 -1.52
C MET A 49 -8.05 3.12 -2.41
N LYS A 50 -7.18 4.09 -2.72
CA LYS A 50 -7.50 5.09 -3.75
C LYS A 50 -7.55 4.34 -5.06
N ARG A 51 -8.75 4.19 -5.64
CA ARG A 51 -8.85 3.82 -7.05
C ARG A 51 -8.00 4.84 -7.81
N SER A 52 -7.02 4.37 -8.57
CA SER A 52 -6.35 5.22 -9.53
C SER A 52 -7.44 5.86 -10.39
N PHE A 53 -7.41 7.18 -10.53
CA PHE A 53 -8.35 7.89 -11.41
C PHE A 53 -8.39 7.19 -12.77
N THR A 54 -9.56 6.70 -13.13
CA THR A 54 -9.76 5.90 -14.34
C THR A 54 -10.22 6.78 -15.50
N LEU A 55 -10.17 6.24 -16.72
CA LEU A 55 -10.80 6.89 -17.87
C LEU A 55 -12.31 7.03 -17.69
N ASP A 56 -12.95 6.09 -16.97
CA ASP A 56 -14.37 6.17 -16.65
C ASP A 56 -14.66 7.34 -15.70
N ASP A 57 -13.77 7.58 -14.72
CA ASP A 57 -13.87 8.75 -13.83
C ASP A 57 -13.76 10.06 -14.62
N ALA A 58 -12.82 10.13 -15.57
CA ALA A 58 -12.65 11.28 -16.46
C ALA A 58 -13.87 11.49 -17.37
N LEU A 59 -14.44 10.41 -17.91
CA LEU A 59 -15.63 10.47 -18.75
C LEU A 59 -16.85 10.96 -17.95
N ALA A 60 -17.06 10.41 -16.74
CA ALA A 60 -18.15 10.79 -15.85
C ALA A 60 -18.03 12.24 -15.37
N GLU A 61 -16.82 12.75 -15.15
CA GLU A 61 -16.58 14.16 -14.85
C GLU A 61 -16.95 15.06 -16.03
N ARG A 62 -16.53 14.69 -17.25
CA ARG A 62 -16.88 15.44 -18.46
C ARG A 62 -18.39 15.48 -18.70
N GLN A 63 -19.09 14.37 -18.50
CA GLN A 63 -20.55 14.31 -18.60
C GLN A 63 -21.24 15.21 -17.58
N ARG A 64 -20.75 15.22 -16.33
CA ARG A 64 -21.27 16.11 -15.27
C ARG A 64 -21.06 17.59 -15.63
N ALA A 65 -19.89 17.95 -16.14
CA ALA A 65 -19.62 19.32 -16.61
C ALA A 65 -20.56 19.74 -17.73
N PHE A 66 -20.81 18.87 -18.72
CA PHE A 66 -21.76 19.15 -19.80
C PHE A 66 -23.21 19.31 -19.31
N ALA A 67 -23.65 18.49 -18.36
CA ALA A 67 -24.99 18.60 -17.78
C ALA A 67 -25.18 19.96 -17.08
N GLN A 68 -24.20 20.36 -16.25
CA GLN A 68 -24.22 21.63 -15.53
C GLN A 68 -24.24 22.84 -16.49
N ASP A 69 -23.45 22.81 -17.56
CA ASP A 69 -23.45 23.85 -18.59
C ASP A 69 -24.81 23.98 -19.29
N SER A 70 -25.51 22.86 -19.48
CA SER A 70 -26.83 22.86 -20.13
C SER A 70 -27.96 23.35 -19.23
N GLU A 71 -27.87 23.12 -17.92
CA GLU A 71 -28.80 23.66 -16.92
C GLU A 71 -28.60 25.17 -16.73
N ALA A 72 -27.35 25.64 -16.73
CA ALA A 72 -27.04 27.06 -16.60
C ALA A 72 -27.47 27.93 -17.80
N ARG A 73 -27.77 27.31 -18.95
CA ARG A 73 -28.21 27.98 -20.19
C ARG A 73 -29.72 27.95 -20.41
N ARG A 74 -30.50 27.31 -19.53
CA ARG A 74 -31.97 27.34 -19.52
C ARG A 74 -32.47 28.43 -18.60
#